data_AF-A0A914PVI8-F1
#
_entry.id   AF-A0A914PVI8-F1
#
_cell.length_a   1.000
_cell.length_b   1.000
_cell.length_c   1.000
_cell.angle_alpha   90.00
_cell.angle_beta   90.00
_cell.angle_gamma   90.00
#
_symmetry.space_group_name_H-M   'P 1'
#
loop_
_entity.id
_entity.type
_entity.pdbx_description
1 polymer ?
#
loop_
_entity_poly.entity_id
_entity_poly.type
_entity_poly.pdbx_seq_one_letter_code
_entity_poly.pdbx_strand_id
1 'polypeptide(L)'
;MVSPIRISHKSTQEIPSLTVLTDPLLDRIIQVDFDALDDALEDDLMEPDSVWQESFIERCINLTTFEEFTFCSHTHLFAYSTLDDTSIAIILLIASIISLILTTLIIVKLIQMLLEGKLAIVLKEWLDKKFPSPFRWATNYLIMLLSCFLVMIIQSSNVIQSALTPLVGMGVVPLERLFPLILGSGIGASFTGILTAFSADPGQLKDTLQMAFCQTIYNLFGMLIFFPIPFIRQIPIQSAMIIGQKTAKYRWLALVYILVVFFLIPTYLLAISFLPKPFMIAAIILTLIFWSSVFFINYLQSNYRKQLPKCIRDWEFLPKWLHSCKPYDEFLTKRFSKRNQNETGRLTTVEKLIRLTIQTQV
;
A
#
# COMPACT_ATOMS: atom_id res chain seq x y z
N MET A 1 -32.07 12.38 12.77
CA MET A 1 -31.46 13.67 12.38
C MET A 1 -29.99 13.42 12.13
N VAL A 2 -29.69 12.94 10.93
CA VAL A 2 -28.32 12.76 10.45
C VAL A 2 -27.98 14.07 9.78
N SER A 3 -27.10 14.85 10.40
CA SER A 3 -26.52 16.04 9.79
C SER A 3 -25.80 15.62 8.50
N PRO A 4 -25.99 16.33 7.37
CA PRO A 4 -25.24 16.06 6.16
C PRO A 4 -23.75 16.24 6.47
N ILE A 5 -22.95 15.24 6.10
CA ILE A 5 -21.50 15.27 6.20
C ILE A 5 -21.06 16.34 5.21
N ARG A 6 -20.63 17.49 5.74
CA ARG A 6 -19.98 18.55 4.95
C ARG A 6 -18.63 17.99 4.50
N ILE A 7 -18.57 17.44 3.29
CA ILE A 7 -17.31 17.03 2.67
C ILE A 7 -16.64 18.32 2.22
N SER A 8 -15.96 19.00 3.15
CA SER A 8 -15.06 20.08 2.79
C SER A 8 -13.87 19.44 2.09
N HIS A 9 -13.87 19.51 0.76
CA HIS A 9 -12.79 19.01 -0.07
C HIS A 9 -11.60 19.98 -0.05
N LYS A 10 -11.15 20.33 1.15
CA LYS A 10 -9.96 21.15 1.33
C LYS A 10 -8.78 20.19 1.31
N SER A 11 -7.97 20.31 0.26
CA SER A 11 -6.66 19.69 0.02
C SER A 11 -6.26 18.59 1.01
N THR A 12 -6.03 17.38 0.46
CA THR A 12 -5.23 16.32 1.09
C THR A 12 -4.28 16.91 2.11
N GLN A 13 -4.28 16.42 3.36
CA GLN A 13 -3.39 16.84 4.46
C GLN A 13 -1.94 16.91 4.00
N GLU A 14 -1.58 18.00 3.34
CA GLU A 14 -0.27 18.25 2.80
C GLU A 14 0.48 19.05 3.85
N ILE A 15 1.75 18.69 4.00
CA ILE A 15 2.68 19.43 4.83
C ILE A 15 2.70 20.86 4.24
N PRO A 16 2.53 21.93 5.03
CA PRO A 16 2.48 23.31 4.51
C PRO A 16 3.76 23.74 3.79
N SER A 17 4.83 22.95 3.86
CA SER A 17 6.05 23.15 3.06
C SER A 17 5.94 22.64 1.63
N LEU A 18 5.11 21.61 1.37
CA LEU A 18 4.92 21.08 0.02
C LEU A 18 3.98 21.96 -0.78
N THR A 19 2.90 22.47 -0.20
CA THR A 19 1.96 23.39 -0.88
C THR A 19 2.68 24.61 -1.46
N VAL A 20 3.63 25.19 -0.71
CA VAL A 20 4.50 26.28 -1.18
C VAL A 20 5.29 25.94 -2.46
N LEU A 21 5.62 24.65 -2.67
CA LEU A 21 6.33 24.18 -3.86
C LEU A 21 5.36 23.70 -4.95
N THR A 22 4.25 23.09 -4.56
CA THR A 22 3.31 22.39 -5.43
C THR A 22 2.28 23.35 -6.03
N ASP A 23 1.75 24.30 -5.26
CA ASP A 23 0.76 25.29 -5.68
C ASP A 23 1.23 26.12 -6.89
N PRO A 24 2.44 26.72 -6.93
CA PRO A 24 2.88 27.48 -8.10
C PRO A 24 3.11 26.61 -9.35
N LEU A 25 3.31 25.30 -9.17
CA LEU A 25 3.41 24.34 -10.28
C LEU A 25 2.01 23.96 -10.79
N LEU A 26 1.05 23.76 -9.88
CA LEU A 26 -0.35 23.51 -10.20
C LEU A 26 -0.98 24.69 -10.94
N ASP A 27 -0.79 25.91 -10.44
CA ASP A 27 -1.28 27.15 -11.05
C ASP A 27 -0.75 27.34 -12.49
N ARG A 28 0.41 26.75 -12.80
CA ARG A 28 0.99 26.78 -14.14
C ARG A 28 0.45 25.68 -15.07
N ILE A 29 -0.15 24.65 -14.50
CA ILE A 29 -0.76 23.54 -15.24
C ILE A 29 -2.24 23.86 -15.51
N ILE A 30 -3.00 24.23 -14.49
CA ILE A 30 -4.43 24.53 -14.60
C ILE A 30 -4.87 25.50 -13.49
N GLN A 31 -5.80 26.39 -13.81
CA GLN A 31 -6.55 27.16 -12.83
C GLN A 31 -8.03 26.80 -12.96
N VAL A 32 -8.62 26.42 -11.83
CA VAL A 32 -10.00 25.95 -11.75
C VAL A 32 -10.76 26.93 -10.87
N ASP A 33 -11.96 27.29 -11.28
CA ASP A 33 -12.90 28.01 -10.44
C ASP A 33 -13.48 27.03 -9.41
N PHE A 34 -12.92 27.08 -8.20
CA PHE A 34 -13.33 26.19 -7.11
C PHE A 34 -14.70 26.56 -6.55
N ASP A 35 -15.13 27.82 -6.66
CA ASP A 35 -16.45 28.25 -6.17
C ASP A 35 -17.54 27.67 -7.07
N ALA A 36 -17.36 27.74 -8.39
CA ALA A 36 -18.27 27.10 -9.36
C ALA A 36 -18.30 25.57 -9.22
N LEU A 37 -17.17 24.95 -8.88
CA LEU A 37 -17.07 23.50 -8.67
C LEU A 37 -17.78 23.05 -7.38
N ASP A 38 -17.60 23.78 -6.28
CA ASP A 38 -18.26 23.48 -5.00
C ASP A 38 -19.77 23.71 -5.11
N ASP A 39 -20.20 24.78 -5.78
CA ASP A 39 -21.62 25.03 -6.06
C ASP A 39 -22.24 23.88 -6.88
N ALA A 40 -21.57 23.40 -7.93
CA ALA A 40 -22.05 22.26 -8.72
C ALA A 40 -22.13 20.93 -7.93
N LEU A 41 -21.34 20.78 -6.86
CA LEU A 41 -21.39 19.60 -5.98
C LEU A 41 -22.47 19.71 -4.90
N GLU A 42 -22.88 20.92 -4.50
CA GLU A 42 -23.98 21.16 -3.57
C GLU A 42 -25.35 21.18 -4.26
N ASP A 43 -25.43 21.59 -5.53
CA ASP A 43 -26.68 21.79 -6.27
C ASP A 43 -27.34 20.48 -6.79
N ASP A 44 -26.72 19.32 -6.59
CA ASP A 44 -27.31 17.98 -6.86
C ASP A 44 -28.57 17.70 -5.98
N LEU A 45 -29.00 18.68 -5.18
CA LEU A 45 -30.22 18.69 -4.36
C LEU A 45 -31.38 19.56 -4.90
N MET A 46 -31.25 20.32 -6.00
CA MET A 46 -32.38 21.04 -6.64
C MET A 46 -32.36 21.07 -8.19
N GLU A 47 -33.55 21.15 -8.79
CA GLU A 47 -33.82 21.00 -10.23
C GLU A 47 -33.06 21.96 -11.17
N PRO A 48 -32.81 21.55 -12.44
CA PRO A 48 -31.87 22.22 -13.33
C PRO A 48 -32.57 23.30 -14.16
N ASP A 49 -32.71 24.51 -13.61
CA ASP A 49 -33.25 25.66 -14.35
C ASP A 49 -32.29 26.87 -14.28
N SER A 50 -31.09 26.70 -14.81
CA SER A 50 -30.41 27.77 -15.56
C SER A 50 -29.26 27.21 -16.38
N VAL A 51 -29.14 27.72 -17.59
CA VAL A 51 -28.14 27.40 -18.60
C VAL A 51 -26.73 27.67 -18.07
N TRP A 52 -26.10 26.66 -17.45
CA TRP A 52 -24.68 26.69 -17.10
C TRP A 52 -23.87 26.42 -18.36
N GLN A 53 -23.38 27.49 -18.97
CA GLN A 53 -22.35 27.44 -19.99
C GLN A 53 -21.08 28.13 -19.48
N GLU A 54 -20.81 27.98 -18.19
CA GLU A 54 -19.57 28.42 -17.57
C GLU A 54 -18.64 27.20 -17.48
N SER A 55 -17.50 27.29 -18.15
CA SER A 55 -16.45 26.28 -18.03
C SER A 55 -15.84 26.38 -16.64
N PHE A 56 -15.61 25.24 -15.98
CA PHE A 56 -14.97 25.18 -14.65
C PHE A 56 -13.51 25.64 -14.66
N ILE A 57 -12.93 25.73 -15.86
CA ILE A 57 -11.56 26.17 -16.09
C ILE A 57 -11.60 27.65 -16.48
N GLU A 58 -10.84 28.48 -15.77
CA GLU A 58 -10.68 29.89 -16.13
C GLU A 58 -9.97 29.98 -17.50
N ARG A 59 -10.50 30.71 -18.48
CA ARG A 59 -9.95 30.74 -19.85
C ARG A 59 -9.78 32.17 -20.36
N CYS A 60 -8.78 32.34 -21.22
CA CYS A 60 -8.50 33.58 -21.95
C CYS A 60 -9.21 33.66 -23.32
N ILE A 61 -10.11 32.71 -23.62
CA ILE A 61 -10.85 32.65 -24.88
C ILE A 61 -12.34 32.42 -24.61
N ASN A 62 -13.19 33.11 -25.37
CA ASN A 62 -14.63 32.86 -25.32
C ASN A 62 -14.96 31.61 -26.14
N LEU A 63 -15.54 30.59 -25.52
CA LEU A 63 -15.84 29.30 -26.17
C LEU A 63 -16.98 29.37 -27.21
N THR A 64 -17.77 30.45 -27.21
CA THR A 64 -18.88 30.65 -28.16
C THR A 64 -18.45 31.44 -29.40
N THR A 65 -17.60 32.46 -29.23
CA THR A 65 -17.15 33.33 -30.33
C THR A 65 -15.73 32.99 -30.83
N PHE A 66 -14.98 32.17 -30.09
CA PHE A 66 -13.57 31.85 -30.33
C PHE A 66 -12.66 33.09 -30.38
N GLU A 67 -13.10 34.21 -29.80
CA GLU A 67 -12.32 35.43 -29.70
C GLU A 67 -11.46 35.44 -28.44
N GLU A 68 -10.20 35.84 -28.58
CA GLU A 68 -9.24 35.99 -27.47
C GLU A 68 -9.50 37.30 -26.72
N PHE A 69 -9.44 37.25 -25.38
CA PHE A 69 -9.53 38.46 -24.57
C PHE A 69 -8.23 39.27 -24.66
N THR A 70 -8.36 40.59 -24.88
CA THR A 70 -7.22 41.52 -25.02
C THR A 70 -6.40 41.68 -23.73
N PHE A 71 -6.97 41.34 -22.58
CA PHE A 71 -6.29 41.31 -21.29
C PHE A 71 -6.62 39.98 -20.59
N CYS A 72 -5.61 39.15 -20.35
CA CYS A 72 -5.77 37.92 -19.59
C CYS A 72 -4.68 37.79 -18.53
N SER A 73 -5.10 37.47 -17.31
CA SER A 73 -4.19 37.28 -16.15
C SER A 73 -3.75 35.83 -15.95
N HIS A 74 -4.37 34.88 -16.66
CA HIS A 74 -4.15 33.45 -16.46
C HIS A 74 -2.97 32.95 -17.29
N THR A 75 -2.07 32.19 -16.65
CA THR A 75 -0.82 31.69 -17.26
C THR A 75 -0.65 30.18 -17.14
N HIS A 76 -1.77 29.45 -17.23
CA HIS A 76 -1.79 27.99 -17.18
C HIS A 76 -1.81 27.36 -18.58
N LEU A 77 -1.43 26.09 -18.69
CA LEU A 77 -1.23 25.36 -19.95
C LEU A 77 -2.45 25.37 -20.88
N PHE A 78 -3.66 25.44 -20.32
CA PHE A 78 -4.94 25.37 -21.05
C PHE A 78 -5.63 26.73 -21.23
N ALA A 79 -4.99 27.85 -20.87
CA ALA A 79 -5.63 29.17 -20.86
C ALA A 79 -6.20 29.61 -22.22
N TYR A 80 -5.59 29.16 -23.32
CA TYR A 80 -6.03 29.44 -24.70
C TYR A 80 -6.59 28.20 -25.41
N SER A 81 -6.90 27.14 -24.67
CA SER A 81 -7.41 25.90 -25.24
C SER A 81 -8.91 26.01 -25.56
N THR A 82 -9.30 25.54 -26.74
CA THR A 82 -10.71 25.40 -27.17
C THR A 82 -11.30 24.03 -26.82
N LEU A 83 -10.54 23.18 -26.12
CA LEU A 83 -10.99 21.83 -25.75
C LEU A 83 -12.09 21.89 -24.70
N ASP A 84 -13.04 20.96 -24.74
CA ASP A 84 -14.06 20.84 -23.69
C ASP A 84 -13.43 20.48 -22.33
N ASP A 85 -14.07 20.89 -21.23
CA ASP A 85 -13.60 20.65 -19.85
C ASP A 85 -13.36 19.16 -19.58
N THR A 86 -14.26 18.31 -20.10
CA THR A 86 -14.16 16.85 -20.01
C THR A 86 -12.87 16.32 -20.64
N SER A 87 -12.48 16.90 -21.78
CA SER A 87 -11.27 16.47 -22.51
C SER A 87 -10.01 16.86 -21.74
N ILE A 88 -9.98 18.06 -21.17
CA ILE A 88 -8.85 18.54 -20.36
C ILE A 88 -8.72 17.69 -19.08
N ALA A 89 -9.85 17.38 -18.43
CA ALA A 89 -9.88 16.50 -17.26
C ALA A 89 -9.31 15.10 -17.56
N ILE A 90 -9.70 14.48 -18.68
CA ILE A 90 -9.17 13.16 -19.10
C ILE A 90 -7.66 13.23 -19.38
N ILE A 91 -7.18 14.29 -20.04
CA ILE A 91 -5.76 14.48 -20.33
C ILE A 91 -4.96 14.59 -19.02
N LEU A 92 -5.43 15.41 -18.08
CA LEU A 92 -4.80 15.58 -16.76
C LEU A 92 -4.82 14.29 -15.94
N LEU A 93 -5.91 13.53 -15.99
CA LEU A 93 -6.01 12.23 -15.32
C LEU A 93 -4.99 11.25 -15.88
N ILE A 94 -4.88 11.12 -17.20
CA ILE A 94 -3.89 10.22 -17.83
C ILE A 94 -2.47 10.68 -17.49
N ALA A 95 -2.19 11.98 -17.58
CA ALA A 95 -0.88 12.55 -17.28
C ALA A 95 -0.47 12.32 -15.81
N SER A 96 -1.40 12.49 -14.86
CA SER A 96 -1.14 12.25 -13.43
C SER A 96 -0.86 10.78 -13.14
N ILE A 97 -1.61 9.84 -13.74
CA ILE A 97 -1.34 8.40 -13.61
C ILE A 97 0.05 8.05 -14.17
N ILE A 98 0.41 8.56 -15.35
CA ILE A 98 1.73 8.32 -15.94
C ILE A 98 2.84 8.89 -15.06
N SER A 99 2.68 10.13 -14.56
CA SER A 99 3.63 10.79 -13.67
C SER A 99 3.79 10.02 -12.35
N LEU A 100 2.70 9.53 -11.77
CA LEU A 100 2.72 8.74 -10.53
C LEU A 100 3.46 7.42 -10.74
N ILE A 101 3.18 6.70 -11.84
CA ILE A 101 3.87 5.46 -12.19
C ILE A 101 5.36 5.75 -12.40
N LEU A 102 5.71 6.77 -13.19
CA LEU A 102 7.09 7.12 -13.49
C LEU A 102 7.87 7.50 -12.22
N THR A 103 7.28 8.33 -11.36
CA THR A 103 7.88 8.74 -10.08
C THR A 103 8.12 7.53 -9.19
N THR A 104 7.17 6.59 -9.14
CA THR A 104 7.30 5.34 -8.38
C THR A 104 8.39 4.42 -8.95
N LEU A 105 8.54 4.34 -10.27
CA LEU A 105 9.61 3.55 -10.89
C LEU A 105 10.98 4.19 -10.68
N ILE A 106 11.08 5.51 -10.80
CA ILE A 106 12.33 6.25 -10.57
C ILE A 106 12.77 6.11 -9.12
N ILE A 107 11.87 6.28 -8.15
CA ILE A 107 12.26 6.17 -6.73
C ILE A 107 12.74 4.75 -6.39
N VAL A 108 12.08 3.71 -6.92
CA VAL A 108 12.53 2.31 -6.75
C VAL A 108 13.92 2.10 -7.37
N LYS A 109 14.15 2.62 -8.57
CA LYS A 109 15.44 2.49 -9.26
C LYS A 109 16.55 3.26 -8.56
N LEU A 110 16.27 4.47 -8.07
CA LEU A 110 17.21 5.28 -7.30
C LEU A 110 17.61 4.57 -6.00
N ILE A 111 16.63 4.04 -5.28
CA ILE A 111 16.87 3.25 -4.08
C ILE A 111 17.75 2.04 -4.42
N GLN A 112 17.44 1.27 -5.46
CA GLN A 112 18.28 0.13 -5.88
C GLN A 112 19.72 0.55 -6.20
N MET A 113 19.92 1.67 -6.90
CA MET A 113 21.26 2.21 -7.21
C MET A 113 22.02 2.65 -5.96
N LEU A 114 21.35 3.29 -5.00
CA LEU A 114 21.97 3.69 -3.72
C LEU A 114 22.40 2.47 -2.90
N LEU A 115 21.67 1.36 -3.04
CA LEU A 115 21.88 0.12 -2.30
C LEU A 115 22.94 -0.80 -2.92
N GLU A 116 23.32 -0.59 -4.17
CA GLU A 116 24.51 -1.22 -4.77
C GLU A 116 25.79 -0.40 -4.52
N GLY A 117 25.64 0.83 -4.01
CA GLY A 117 26.73 1.78 -3.78
C GLY A 117 27.39 1.68 -2.40
N LYS A 118 28.29 2.63 -2.13
CA LYS A 118 29.05 2.75 -0.87
C LYS A 118 28.14 2.83 0.37
N LEU A 119 26.92 3.34 0.23
CA LEU A 119 25.93 3.46 1.30
C LEU A 119 25.50 2.11 1.88
N ALA A 120 25.37 1.07 1.05
CA ALA A 120 25.02 -0.26 1.55
C ALA A 120 26.15 -0.88 2.37
N ILE A 121 27.41 -0.61 2.02
CA ILE A 121 28.58 -1.05 2.79
C ILE A 121 28.60 -0.35 4.15
N VAL A 122 28.39 0.98 4.18
CA VAL A 122 28.29 1.75 5.43
C VAL A 122 27.13 1.26 6.29
N LEU A 123 25.96 1.05 5.69
CA LEU A 123 24.79 0.54 6.38
C LEU A 123 25.05 -0.85 6.97
N LYS A 124 25.72 -1.73 6.21
CA LYS A 124 26.12 -3.07 6.67
C LYS A 124 27.09 -2.99 7.83
N GLU A 125 28.10 -2.14 7.77
CA GLU A 125 29.07 -1.95 8.86
C GLU A 125 28.40 -1.44 10.14
N TRP A 126 27.44 -0.53 10.03
CA TRP A 126 26.63 -0.06 11.15
C TRP A 126 25.69 -1.13 11.72
N LEU A 127 25.10 -1.97 10.88
CA LEU A 127 24.22 -3.07 11.29
C LEU A 127 24.99 -4.26 11.90
N ASP A 128 26.22 -4.49 11.43
CA ASP A 128 27.12 -5.54 11.91
C ASP A 128 27.89 -5.13 13.17
N LYS A 129 27.95 -3.84 13.50
CA LYS A 129 28.44 -3.34 14.80
C LYS A 129 27.61 -3.91 15.94
N LYS A 130 28.07 -5.03 16.49
CA LYS A 130 27.53 -5.64 17.71
C LYS A 130 28.15 -4.92 18.90
N PHE A 131 27.31 -4.38 19.78
CA PHE A 131 27.80 -3.84 21.05
C PHE A 131 28.51 -4.94 21.85
N PRO A 132 29.63 -4.63 22.54
CA PRO A 132 30.31 -5.59 23.37
C PRO A 132 29.40 -6.13 24.48
N SER A 133 29.60 -7.39 24.87
CA SER A 133 28.94 -8.01 26.04
C SER A 133 29.20 -7.13 27.27
N PRO A 134 28.19 -6.74 28.09
CA PRO A 134 26.87 -7.36 28.35
C PRO A 134 25.62 -6.72 27.68
N PHE A 135 25.73 -5.64 26.91
CA PHE A 135 24.59 -4.88 26.38
C PHE A 135 24.04 -5.36 25.02
N ARG A 136 24.10 -6.68 24.75
CA ARG A 136 23.69 -7.23 23.45
C ARG A 136 22.22 -6.92 23.09
N TRP A 137 21.35 -6.81 24.10
CA TRP A 137 19.95 -6.42 23.95
C TRP A 137 19.78 -5.00 23.41
N ALA A 138 20.65 -4.05 23.78
CA ALA A 138 20.58 -2.65 23.38
C ALA A 138 20.80 -2.47 21.86
N THR A 139 21.53 -3.38 21.22
CA THR A 139 21.80 -3.32 19.78
C THR A 139 20.51 -3.25 18.95
N ASN A 140 19.48 -4.04 19.30
CA ASN A 140 18.23 -4.04 18.54
C ASN A 140 17.42 -2.76 18.76
N TYR A 141 17.49 -2.16 19.97
CA TYR A 141 16.86 -0.88 20.26
C TYR A 141 17.57 0.29 19.57
N LEU A 142 18.90 0.24 19.45
CA LEU A 142 19.67 1.26 18.71
C LEU A 142 19.40 1.21 17.21
N ILE A 143 19.28 0.00 16.64
CA ILE A 143 18.87 -0.16 15.24
C ILE A 143 17.46 0.38 15.01
N MET A 144 16.54 0.14 15.95
CA MET A 144 15.20 0.70 15.90
C MET A 144 15.22 2.23 15.97
N LEU A 145 16.01 2.81 16.88
CA LEU A 145 16.17 4.26 17.01
C LEU A 145 16.77 4.88 15.73
N LEU A 146 17.80 4.24 15.16
CA LEU A 146 18.39 4.67 13.88
C LEU A 146 17.33 4.72 12.78
N SER A 147 16.50 3.68 12.65
CA SER A 147 15.43 3.68 11.65
C SER A 147 14.37 4.75 11.92
N CYS A 148 14.05 5.01 13.19
CA CYS A 148 13.15 6.10 13.57
C CYS A 148 13.72 7.46 13.13
N PHE A 149 15.01 7.71 13.41
CA PHE A 149 15.68 8.94 13.03
C PHE A 149 15.78 9.12 11.51
N LEU A 150 16.09 8.04 10.78
CA LEU A 150 16.08 8.06 9.31
C LEU A 150 14.70 8.41 8.76
N VAL A 151 13.61 7.88 9.33
CA VAL A 151 12.24 8.27 8.92
C VAL A 151 11.94 9.71 9.27
N MET A 152 12.38 10.24 10.42
CA MET A 152 12.14 11.65 10.74
C MET A 152 12.81 12.59 9.74
N ILE A 153 14.00 12.24 9.22
CA ILE A 153 14.69 13.01 8.18
C ILE A 153 14.01 12.86 6.82
N ILE A 154 13.75 11.63 6.40
CA ILE A 154 13.19 11.32 5.07
C ILE A 154 11.68 11.63 5.03
N GLN A 155 11.03 11.73 6.19
CA GLN A 155 9.60 11.93 6.41
C GLN A 155 8.70 10.87 5.76
N SER A 156 9.26 9.78 5.25
CA SER A 156 8.52 8.70 4.60
C SER A 156 9.00 7.33 5.07
N SER A 157 8.13 6.62 5.79
CA SER A 157 8.39 5.24 6.20
C SER A 157 8.35 4.26 5.04
N ASN A 158 7.52 4.51 4.03
CA ASN A 158 7.40 3.63 2.85
C ASN A 158 8.68 3.62 2.01
N VAL A 159 9.35 4.77 1.87
CA VAL A 159 10.66 4.86 1.20
C VAL A 159 11.68 3.97 1.91
N ILE A 160 11.78 4.06 3.24
CA ILE A 160 12.71 3.23 4.02
C ILE A 160 12.37 1.74 3.96
N GLN A 161 11.10 1.36 4.09
CA GLN A 161 10.69 -0.05 4.00
C GLN A 161 10.92 -0.64 2.60
N SER A 162 10.65 0.14 1.55
CA SER A 162 10.90 -0.26 0.17
C SER A 162 12.39 -0.45 -0.13
N ALA A 163 13.26 0.34 0.51
CA ALA A 163 14.71 0.18 0.44
C ALA A 163 15.20 -1.04 1.21
N LEU A 164 14.66 -1.31 2.39
CA LEU A 164 15.10 -2.44 3.21
C LEU A 164 14.68 -3.82 2.65
N THR A 165 13.55 -3.88 1.96
CA THR A 165 13.00 -5.12 1.40
C THR A 165 13.97 -5.86 0.46
N PRO A 166 14.56 -5.24 -0.58
CA PRO A 166 15.54 -5.89 -1.43
C PRO A 166 16.84 -6.26 -0.69
N LEU A 167 17.24 -5.53 0.36
CA LEU A 167 18.46 -5.85 1.13
C LEU A 167 18.34 -7.19 1.85
N VAL A 168 17.14 -7.47 2.37
CA VAL A 168 16.85 -8.78 2.97
C VAL A 168 16.74 -9.85 1.90
N GLY A 169 16.16 -9.52 0.73
CA GLY A 169 16.12 -10.41 -0.42
C GLY A 169 17.52 -10.82 -0.92
N MET A 170 18.49 -9.91 -0.89
CA MET A 170 19.89 -10.16 -1.25
C MET A 170 20.72 -10.77 -0.11
N GLY A 171 20.16 -10.92 1.10
CA GLY A 171 20.86 -11.45 2.27
C GLY A 171 21.89 -10.49 2.90
N VAL A 172 21.87 -9.21 2.53
CA VAL A 172 22.73 -8.16 3.11
C VAL A 172 22.33 -7.86 4.55
N VAL A 173 21.03 -7.84 4.82
CA VAL A 173 20.46 -7.61 6.15
C VAL A 173 19.71 -8.86 6.60
N PRO A 174 20.07 -9.46 7.75
CA PRO A 174 19.36 -10.64 8.24
C PRO A 174 17.94 -10.27 8.69
N LEU A 175 17.00 -11.20 8.53
CA LEU A 175 15.57 -10.98 8.81
C LEU A 175 15.33 -10.55 10.28
N GLU A 176 16.16 -11.03 11.20
CA GLU A 176 16.10 -10.68 12.62
C GLU A 176 16.45 -9.21 12.90
N ARG A 177 17.23 -8.57 12.02
CA ARG A 177 17.57 -7.14 12.09
C ARG A 177 16.59 -6.29 11.30
N LEU A 178 15.89 -6.85 10.32
CA LEU A 178 14.84 -6.16 9.59
C LEU A 178 13.65 -5.81 10.51
N PHE A 179 13.26 -6.72 11.40
CA PHE A 179 12.11 -6.51 12.29
C PHE A 179 12.21 -5.23 13.14
N PRO A 180 13.29 -4.98 13.92
CA PRO A 180 13.46 -3.71 14.64
C PRO A 180 13.54 -2.48 13.72
N LEU A 181 14.09 -2.60 12.51
CA LEU A 181 14.11 -1.49 11.54
C LEU A 181 12.69 -1.09 11.12
N ILE A 182 11.85 -2.07 10.77
CA ILE A 182 10.45 -1.81 10.38
C ILE A 182 9.67 -1.18 11.53
N LEU A 183 9.82 -1.69 12.76
CA LEU A 183 9.16 -1.11 13.93
C LEU A 183 9.64 0.31 14.21
N GLY A 184 10.94 0.56 14.11
CA GLY A 184 11.52 1.90 14.27
C GLY A 184 11.00 2.87 13.22
N SER A 185 10.85 2.41 11.98
CA SER A 185 10.27 3.18 10.89
C SER A 185 8.81 3.61 11.19
N GLY A 186 7.99 2.72 11.75
CA GLY A 186 6.61 3.06 12.15
C GLY A 186 6.53 4.09 13.29
N ILE A 187 7.46 4.02 14.25
CA ILE A 187 7.58 5.03 15.31
C ILE A 187 7.97 6.38 14.71
N GLY A 188 8.96 6.41 13.82
CA GLY A 188 9.39 7.64 13.15
C GLY A 188 8.27 8.31 12.36
N ALA A 189 7.45 7.51 11.66
CA ALA A 189 6.29 8.03 10.93
C ALA A 189 5.24 8.65 11.87
N SER A 190 5.12 8.13 13.10
CA SER A 190 4.22 8.68 14.11
C SER A 190 4.69 10.07 14.57
N PHE A 191 6.00 10.24 14.78
CA PHE A 191 6.60 11.56 15.07
C PHE A 191 6.37 12.55 13.92
N THR A 192 6.62 12.13 12.67
CA THR A 192 6.34 12.97 11.50
C THR A 192 4.87 13.34 11.43
N GLY A 193 3.96 12.40 11.64
CA GLY A 193 2.51 12.67 11.63
C GLY A 193 2.07 13.67 12.69
N ILE A 194 2.67 13.63 13.89
CA ILE A 194 2.41 14.63 14.93
C ILE A 194 2.92 16.01 14.50
N LEU A 195 4.14 16.10 13.95
CA LEU A 195 4.70 17.37 13.45
C LEU A 195 3.85 17.94 12.32
N THR A 196 3.38 17.09 11.40
CA THR A 196 2.46 17.48 10.32
C THR A 196 1.13 17.97 10.88
N ALA A 197 0.56 17.28 11.88
CA ALA A 197 -0.68 17.72 12.52
C ALA A 197 -0.54 19.10 13.20
N PHE A 198 0.59 19.37 13.87
CA PHE A 198 0.87 20.69 14.45
C PHE A 198 1.06 21.79 13.40
N SER A 199 1.44 21.41 12.19
CA SER A 199 1.61 22.34 11.07
C SER A 199 0.31 22.57 10.29
N ALA A 200 -0.77 21.88 10.64
CA ALA A 200 -2.07 22.01 9.97
C ALA A 200 -2.81 23.31 10.37
N ASP A 201 -3.75 23.73 9.52
CA ASP A 201 -4.60 24.91 9.74
C ASP A 201 -5.28 24.87 11.13
N PRO A 202 -5.39 26.03 11.84
CA PRO A 202 -6.00 26.10 13.18
C PRO A 202 -7.43 25.55 13.25
N GLY A 203 -8.19 25.62 12.16
CA GLY A 203 -9.57 25.11 12.07
C GLY A 203 -9.67 23.59 12.04
N GLN A 204 -8.64 22.89 11.56
CA GLN A 204 -8.61 21.42 11.43
C GLN A 204 -7.63 20.75 12.39
N LEU A 205 -6.88 21.53 13.16
CA LEU A 205 -5.87 21.06 14.11
C LEU A 205 -6.40 19.96 15.05
N LYS A 206 -7.66 20.05 15.48
CA LYS A 206 -8.26 19.04 16.37
C LYS A 206 -8.37 17.68 15.68
N ASP A 207 -8.85 17.65 14.44
CA ASP A 207 -9.10 16.42 13.70
C ASP A 207 -7.78 15.80 13.22
N THR A 208 -6.85 16.62 12.72
CA THR A 208 -5.52 16.16 12.27
C THR A 208 -4.71 15.60 13.43
N LEU A 209 -4.75 16.26 14.59
CA LEU A 209 -4.04 15.82 15.80
C LEU A 209 -4.68 14.56 16.40
N GLN A 210 -6.02 14.44 16.36
CA GLN A 210 -6.70 13.23 16.77
C GLN A 210 -6.26 12.02 15.92
N MET A 211 -6.23 12.16 14.59
CA MET A 211 -5.73 11.10 13.71
C MET A 211 -4.26 10.76 13.99
N ALA A 212 -3.40 11.76 14.16
CA ALA A 212 -1.98 11.57 14.48
C ALA A 212 -1.78 10.83 15.81
N PHE A 213 -2.56 11.14 16.84
CA PHE A 213 -2.51 10.43 18.12
C PHE A 213 -3.03 9.01 18.03
N CYS A 214 -4.13 8.76 17.32
CA CYS A 214 -4.61 7.41 17.08
C CYS A 214 -3.53 6.54 16.43
N GLN A 215 -2.87 7.04 15.39
CA GLN A 215 -1.78 6.36 14.70
C GLN A 215 -0.57 6.13 15.62
N THR A 216 -0.20 7.14 16.41
CA THR A 216 0.92 7.05 17.37
C THR A 216 0.66 6.01 18.44
N ILE A 217 -0.54 6.01 19.03
CA ILE A 217 -0.97 5.04 20.02
C ILE A 217 -0.94 3.64 19.41
N TYR A 218 -1.51 3.45 18.22
CA TYR A 218 -1.51 2.16 17.53
C TYR A 218 -0.08 1.61 17.32
N ASN A 219 0.83 2.43 16.78
CA ASN A 219 2.22 2.02 16.54
C ASN A 219 3.00 1.78 17.84
N LEU A 220 2.79 2.61 18.86
CA LEU A 220 3.46 2.47 20.15
C LEU A 220 2.99 1.21 20.89
N PHE A 221 1.69 0.97 20.98
CA PHE A 221 1.15 -0.25 21.59
C PHE A 221 1.54 -1.50 20.81
N GLY A 222 1.49 -1.45 19.48
CA GLY A 222 1.97 -2.53 18.62
C GLY A 222 3.44 -2.87 18.91
N MET A 223 4.31 -1.87 19.00
CA MET A 223 5.71 -2.09 19.37
C MET A 223 5.84 -2.66 20.79
N LEU A 224 5.15 -2.09 21.78
CA LEU A 224 5.23 -2.53 23.18
C LEU A 224 4.75 -3.97 23.39
N ILE A 225 3.81 -4.45 22.56
CA ILE A 225 3.34 -5.83 22.61
C ILE A 225 4.34 -6.76 21.92
N PHE A 226 4.79 -6.42 20.71
CA PHE A 226 5.54 -7.34 19.87
C PHE A 226 7.06 -7.35 20.07
N PHE A 227 7.63 -6.27 20.62
CA PHE A 227 9.09 -6.10 20.64
C PHE A 227 9.79 -6.44 21.97
N PRO A 228 9.28 -6.03 23.14
CA PRO A 228 9.97 -6.26 24.43
C PRO A 228 10.07 -7.74 24.79
N ILE A 229 9.01 -8.51 24.50
CA ILE A 229 8.93 -9.92 24.88
C ILE A 229 9.62 -10.77 23.79
N PRO A 230 10.73 -11.47 24.10
CA PRO A 230 11.52 -12.18 23.09
C PRO A 230 10.72 -13.30 22.41
N PHE A 231 9.79 -13.92 23.13
CA PHE A 231 8.90 -14.95 22.60
C PHE A 231 7.94 -14.38 21.55
N ILE A 232 7.27 -13.25 21.86
CA ILE A 232 6.33 -12.62 20.94
C ILE A 232 7.06 -12.09 19.70
N ARG A 233 8.27 -11.54 19.87
CA ARG A 233 9.10 -11.08 18.76
C ARG A 233 9.44 -12.19 17.75
N GLN A 234 9.60 -13.42 18.22
CA GLN A 234 9.90 -14.55 17.32
C GLN A 234 8.70 -14.96 16.47
N ILE A 235 7.46 -14.68 16.91
CA ILE A 235 6.25 -15.10 16.20
C ILE A 235 6.17 -14.48 14.78
N PRO A 236 6.28 -13.16 14.57
CA PRO A 236 6.26 -12.58 13.22
C PRO A 236 7.43 -13.07 12.35
N ILE A 237 8.63 -13.16 12.91
CA ILE A 237 9.84 -13.57 12.19
C ILE A 237 9.71 -15.01 11.70
N GLN A 238 9.30 -15.93 12.57
CA GLN A 238 9.09 -17.33 12.21
C GLN A 238 7.92 -17.49 11.23
N SER A 239 6.84 -16.75 11.42
CA SER A 239 5.70 -16.76 10.50
C SER A 239 6.11 -16.34 9.10
N ALA A 240 6.91 -15.26 8.98
CA ALA A 240 7.45 -14.79 7.70
C ALA A 240 8.35 -15.86 7.05
N MET A 241 9.21 -16.53 7.81
CA MET A 241 10.05 -17.62 7.28
C MET A 241 9.23 -18.82 6.79
N ILE A 242 8.25 -19.26 7.57
CA ILE A 242 7.39 -20.42 7.22
C ILE A 242 6.59 -20.11 5.95
N ILE A 243 5.99 -18.92 5.87
CA ILE A 243 5.23 -18.49 4.69
C ILE A 243 6.17 -18.36 3.49
N GLY A 244 7.33 -17.71 3.65
CA GLY A 244 8.32 -17.53 2.59
C GLY A 244 8.82 -18.85 2.00
N GLN A 245 9.17 -19.83 2.85
CA GLN A 245 9.60 -21.16 2.41
C GLN A 245 8.50 -21.93 1.68
N LYS A 246 7.24 -21.82 2.15
CA LYS A 246 6.09 -22.43 1.45
C LYS A 246 5.80 -21.76 0.11
N THR A 247 5.90 -20.44 0.04
CA THR A 247 5.72 -19.67 -1.20
C THR A 247 6.83 -19.96 -2.22
N ALA A 248 8.07 -20.17 -1.77
CA ALA A 248 9.17 -20.58 -2.63
C ALA A 248 8.90 -21.93 -3.32
N LYS A 249 8.22 -22.85 -2.62
CA LYS A 249 7.81 -24.14 -3.17
C LYS A 249 6.55 -24.05 -4.05
N TYR A 250 5.56 -23.27 -3.63
CA TYR A 250 4.27 -23.13 -4.30
C TYR A 250 4.04 -21.67 -4.72
N ARG A 251 4.45 -21.31 -5.95
CA ARG A 251 4.37 -19.90 -6.43
C ARG A 251 2.95 -19.33 -6.42
N TRP A 252 1.93 -20.15 -6.69
CA TRP A 252 0.53 -19.72 -6.66
C TRP A 252 0.06 -19.27 -5.27
N LEU A 253 0.73 -19.74 -4.20
CA LEU A 253 0.43 -19.35 -2.82
C LEU A 253 0.67 -17.84 -2.61
N ALA A 254 1.64 -17.23 -3.31
CA ALA A 254 1.85 -15.78 -3.26
C ALA A 254 0.61 -15.00 -3.72
N LEU A 255 0.01 -15.41 -4.84
CA LEU A 255 -1.19 -14.76 -5.38
C LEU A 255 -2.39 -14.91 -4.45
N VAL A 256 -2.58 -16.12 -3.90
CA VAL A 256 -3.65 -16.38 -2.93
C VAL A 256 -3.43 -15.58 -1.65
N TYR A 257 -2.19 -15.49 -1.16
CA TYR A 257 -1.86 -14.67 -0.01
C TYR A 257 -2.21 -13.20 -0.23
N ILE A 258 -1.83 -12.63 -1.39
CA ILE A 258 -2.16 -11.25 -1.74
C ILE A 258 -3.69 -11.07 -1.79
N LEU A 259 -4.40 -11.95 -2.48
CA LEU A 259 -5.86 -11.89 -2.60
C LEU A 259 -6.56 -11.98 -1.23
N VAL A 260 -6.08 -12.86 -0.35
CA VAL A 260 -6.67 -13.03 0.98
C VAL A 260 -6.36 -11.82 1.87
N VAL A 261 -5.09 -11.42 1.98
CA VAL A 261 -4.65 -10.42 2.95
C VAL A 261 -4.98 -8.99 2.54
N PHE A 262 -4.90 -8.66 1.25
CA PHE A 262 -5.14 -7.29 0.77
C PHE A 262 -6.57 -7.05 0.30
N PHE A 263 -7.31 -8.10 -0.10
CA PHE A 263 -8.69 -7.94 -0.58
C PHE A 263 -9.70 -8.59 0.37
N LEU A 264 -9.66 -9.92 0.54
CA LEU A 264 -10.72 -10.61 1.29
C LEU A 264 -10.81 -10.19 2.76
N ILE A 265 -9.68 -10.08 3.48
CA ILE A 265 -9.68 -9.69 4.89
C ILE A 265 -10.18 -8.24 5.06
N PRO A 266 -9.63 -7.22 4.35
CA PRO A 266 -10.16 -5.87 4.43
C PRO A 266 -11.62 -5.76 4.03
N THR A 267 -12.04 -6.40 2.94
CA THR A 267 -13.44 -6.41 2.51
C THR A 267 -14.34 -7.09 3.55
N TYR A 268 -13.88 -8.17 4.18
CA TYR A 268 -14.61 -8.84 5.25
C TYR A 268 -14.79 -7.94 6.48
N LEU A 269 -13.71 -7.27 6.92
CA LEU A 269 -13.77 -6.32 8.04
C LEU A 269 -14.66 -5.11 7.73
N LEU A 270 -14.56 -4.58 6.51
CA LEU A 270 -15.41 -3.50 6.01
C LEU A 270 -16.89 -3.95 5.96
N ALA A 271 -17.16 -5.13 5.43
CA ALA A 271 -18.51 -5.70 5.37
C ALA A 271 -19.11 -5.82 6.77
N ILE A 272 -18.33 -6.28 7.77
CA ILE A 272 -18.75 -6.33 9.17
C ILE A 272 -19.07 -4.95 9.74
N SER A 273 -18.30 -3.92 9.35
CA SER A 273 -18.49 -2.54 9.80
C SER A 273 -19.84 -1.93 9.39
N PHE A 274 -20.48 -2.44 8.33
CA PHE A 274 -21.81 -1.99 7.90
C PHE A 274 -22.97 -2.64 8.68
N LEU A 275 -22.71 -3.70 9.46
CA LEU A 275 -23.78 -4.35 10.24
C LEU A 275 -24.19 -3.50 11.44
N PRO A 276 -25.45 -3.62 11.92
CA PRO A 276 -25.86 -2.98 13.16
C PRO A 276 -24.97 -3.42 14.33
N LYS A 277 -24.68 -2.48 15.25
CA LYS A 277 -23.77 -2.67 16.40
C LYS A 277 -23.85 -4.03 17.10
N PRO A 278 -25.03 -4.59 17.46
CA PRO A 278 -25.09 -5.88 18.14
C PRO A 278 -24.56 -7.04 17.27
N PHE A 279 -24.89 -7.05 15.97
CA PHE A 279 -24.45 -8.09 15.04
C PHE A 279 -22.96 -7.96 14.71
N MET A 280 -22.46 -6.73 14.59
CA MET A 280 -21.04 -6.46 14.40
C MET A 280 -20.20 -7.02 15.57
N ILE A 281 -20.59 -6.74 16.81
CA ILE A 281 -19.88 -7.24 18.01
C ILE A 281 -19.93 -8.78 18.05
N ALA A 282 -21.09 -9.38 17.78
CA ALA A 282 -21.24 -10.83 17.75
C ALA A 282 -20.34 -11.48 16.69
N ALA A 283 -20.26 -10.91 15.48
CA ALA A 283 -19.41 -11.41 14.41
C ALA A 283 -17.91 -11.34 14.77
N ILE A 284 -17.47 -10.23 15.36
CA ILE A 284 -16.08 -10.06 15.83
C ILE A 284 -15.74 -11.09 16.92
N ILE A 285 -16.62 -11.27 17.90
CA ILE A 285 -16.41 -12.27 18.96
C ILE A 285 -16.36 -13.68 18.38
N LEU A 286 -17.26 -14.02 17.46
CA LEU A 286 -17.30 -15.35 16.83
C LEU A 286 -16.01 -15.65 16.06
N THR A 287 -15.51 -14.68 15.28
CA THR A 287 -14.23 -14.82 14.56
C THR A 287 -13.04 -14.98 15.50
N LEU A 288 -12.97 -14.20 16.58
CA LEU A 288 -11.91 -14.31 17.58
C LEU A 288 -11.95 -15.68 18.29
N ILE A 289 -13.14 -16.17 18.65
CA ILE A 289 -13.32 -17.50 19.24
C ILE A 289 -12.85 -18.58 18.27
N PHE A 290 -13.22 -18.48 16.98
CA PHE A 290 -12.81 -19.43 15.96
C PHE A 290 -11.28 -19.49 15.86
N TRP A 291 -10.59 -18.36 15.67
CA TRP A 291 -9.13 -18.33 15.58
C TRP A 291 -8.43 -18.76 16.88
N SER A 292 -8.96 -18.38 18.04
CA SER A 292 -8.45 -18.81 19.35
C SER A 292 -8.56 -20.33 19.52
N SER A 293 -9.67 -20.94 19.09
CA SER A 293 -9.85 -22.40 19.14
C SER A 293 -8.84 -23.13 18.24
N VAL A 294 -8.59 -22.63 17.03
CA VAL A 294 -7.58 -23.18 16.12
C VAL A 294 -6.18 -23.07 16.72
N PHE A 295 -5.85 -21.92 17.31
CA PHE A 295 -4.57 -21.71 17.99
C PHE A 295 -4.41 -22.65 19.18
N PHE A 296 -5.46 -22.80 20.00
CA PHE A 296 -5.47 -23.67 21.17
C PHE A 296 -5.32 -25.15 20.79
N ILE A 297 -6.02 -25.60 19.75
CA ILE A 297 -5.88 -26.97 19.21
C ILE A 297 -4.45 -27.21 18.72
N ASN A 298 -3.87 -26.27 17.96
CA ASN A 298 -2.48 -26.38 17.50
C ASN A 298 -1.47 -26.38 18.67
N TYR A 299 -1.71 -25.58 19.70
CA TYR A 299 -0.90 -25.57 20.92
C TYR A 299 -0.95 -26.91 21.65
N LEU A 300 -2.15 -27.47 21.83
CA LEU A 300 -2.37 -28.78 22.44
C LEU A 300 -1.73 -29.92 21.63
N GLN A 301 -1.80 -29.87 20.30
CA GLN A 301 -1.13 -30.83 19.42
C GLN A 301 0.41 -30.75 19.53
N SER A 302 0.96 -29.54 19.71
CA SER A 302 2.40 -29.32 19.84
C SER A 302 2.96 -29.77 21.20
N ASN A 303 2.28 -29.43 22.30
CA ASN A 303 2.80 -29.67 23.66
C ASN A 303 2.30 -30.97 24.32
N TYR A 304 1.09 -31.45 23.99
CA TYR A 304 0.42 -32.55 24.73
C TYR A 304 -0.02 -33.72 23.83
N ARG A 305 0.68 -33.97 22.71
CA ARG A 305 0.35 -34.98 21.69
C ARG A 305 0.06 -36.41 22.20
N LYS A 306 0.48 -36.76 23.42
CA LYS A 306 0.25 -38.10 24.02
C LYS A 306 -1.06 -38.23 24.81
N GLN A 307 -1.70 -37.13 25.21
CA GLN A 307 -2.94 -37.12 26.00
C GLN A 307 -4.21 -36.79 25.19
N LEU A 308 -4.09 -36.44 23.90
CA LEU A 308 -5.25 -36.12 23.06
C LEU A 308 -5.95 -37.36 22.47
N PRO A 309 -7.30 -37.32 22.37
CA PRO A 309 -8.08 -38.31 21.63
C PRO A 309 -7.71 -38.31 20.15
N LYS A 310 -7.79 -39.50 19.51
CA LYS A 310 -7.29 -39.74 18.14
C LYS A 310 -7.80 -38.74 17.08
N CYS A 311 -9.03 -38.23 17.19
CA CYS A 311 -9.62 -37.28 16.23
C CYS A 311 -9.04 -35.86 16.27
N ILE A 312 -8.41 -35.45 17.38
CA ILE A 312 -7.85 -34.09 17.54
C ILE A 312 -6.32 -34.11 17.44
N ARG A 313 -5.73 -35.31 17.31
CA ARG A 313 -4.28 -35.51 17.32
C ARG A 313 -3.59 -35.02 16.05
N ASP A 314 -4.27 -35.14 14.92
CA ASP A 314 -3.82 -34.68 13.61
C ASP A 314 -5.04 -34.10 12.86
N TRP A 315 -4.82 -33.08 12.02
CA TRP A 315 -5.87 -32.45 11.20
C TRP A 315 -6.38 -33.35 10.04
N GLU A 316 -6.17 -34.67 10.11
CA GLU A 316 -6.56 -35.65 9.10
C GLU A 316 -8.08 -35.86 9.00
N PHE A 317 -8.84 -35.47 10.03
CA PHE A 317 -10.30 -35.42 9.95
C PHE A 317 -10.78 -34.39 8.92
N LEU A 318 -9.99 -33.34 8.65
CA LEU A 318 -10.34 -32.35 7.64
C LEU A 318 -9.98 -32.88 6.23
N PRO A 319 -10.82 -32.58 5.22
CA PRO A 319 -10.57 -33.02 3.85
C PRO A 319 -9.17 -32.58 3.39
N LYS A 320 -8.50 -33.40 2.56
CA LYS A 320 -7.11 -33.19 2.10
C LYS A 320 -6.86 -31.78 1.52
N TRP A 321 -7.91 -31.13 1.02
CA TRP A 321 -7.94 -29.76 0.52
C TRP A 321 -7.81 -28.66 1.58
N LEU A 322 -8.07 -28.93 2.87
CA LEU A 322 -7.85 -27.95 3.94
C LEU A 322 -6.51 -28.16 4.66
N HIS A 323 -5.95 -29.38 4.61
CA HIS A 323 -4.71 -29.71 5.33
C HIS A 323 -3.45 -29.71 4.46
N SER A 324 -3.57 -29.89 3.14
CA SER A 324 -2.41 -29.98 2.24
C SER A 324 -2.52 -29.06 1.03
N CYS A 325 -1.42 -28.36 0.72
CA CYS A 325 -1.29 -27.57 -0.52
C CYS A 325 -1.01 -28.45 -1.76
N LYS A 326 -0.64 -29.73 -1.58
CA LYS A 326 -0.31 -30.67 -2.68
C LYS A 326 -1.43 -30.85 -3.73
N PRO A 327 -2.71 -31.09 -3.37
CA PRO A 327 -3.77 -31.28 -4.37
C PRO A 327 -4.02 -30.03 -5.23
N TYR A 328 -3.95 -28.83 -4.65
CA TYR A 328 -4.06 -27.58 -5.42
C TYR A 328 -2.88 -27.40 -6.38
N ASP A 329 -1.68 -27.75 -5.94
CA ASP A 329 -0.48 -27.64 -6.76
C ASP A 329 -0.52 -28.57 -7.97
N GLU A 330 -0.94 -29.82 -7.80
CA GLU A 330 -1.12 -30.76 -8.92
C GLU A 330 -2.19 -30.28 -9.89
N PHE A 331 -3.31 -29.73 -9.40
CA PHE A 331 -4.38 -29.20 -10.23
C PHE A 331 -3.94 -27.97 -11.03
N LEU A 332 -3.29 -27.00 -10.38
CA LEU A 332 -2.81 -25.78 -11.01
C LEU A 332 -1.66 -26.08 -11.98
N THR A 333 -0.71 -26.92 -11.60
CA THR A 333 0.42 -27.30 -12.46
C THR A 333 -0.05 -28.05 -13.70
N LYS A 334 -1.03 -28.95 -13.60
CA LYS A 334 -1.65 -29.58 -14.77
C LYS A 334 -2.31 -28.55 -15.70
N ARG A 335 -2.96 -27.51 -15.16
CA ARG A 335 -3.64 -26.48 -15.97
C ARG A 335 -2.64 -25.52 -16.63
N PHE A 336 -1.60 -25.10 -15.92
CA PHE A 336 -0.56 -24.21 -16.45
C PHE A 336 0.38 -24.94 -17.43
N SER A 337 0.76 -26.19 -17.16
CA SER A 337 1.56 -27.02 -18.08
C SER A 337 0.82 -27.30 -19.40
N LYS A 338 -0.48 -27.60 -19.34
CA LYS A 338 -1.32 -27.84 -20.52
C LYS A 338 -1.54 -26.57 -21.35
N ARG A 339 -1.57 -25.38 -20.71
CA ARG A 339 -1.63 -24.08 -21.40
C ARG A 339 -0.31 -23.76 -22.11
N ASN A 340 0.83 -23.96 -21.45
CA ASN A 340 2.13 -23.75 -22.07
C ASN A 340 2.38 -24.71 -23.25
N GLN A 341 2.04 -26.01 -23.14
CA GLN A 341 2.16 -26.95 -24.26
C GLN A 341 1.27 -26.59 -25.46
N ASN A 342 0.05 -26.09 -25.23
CA ASN A 342 -0.83 -25.64 -26.32
C ASN A 342 -0.32 -24.36 -27.02
N GLU A 343 0.34 -23.45 -26.29
CA GLU A 343 0.98 -22.27 -26.88
C GLU A 343 2.24 -22.62 -27.66
N THR A 344 3.11 -23.51 -27.15
CA THR A 344 4.31 -23.96 -27.89
C THR A 344 3.94 -24.77 -29.14
N GLY A 345 2.87 -25.57 -29.08
CA GLY A 345 2.31 -26.28 -30.23
C GLY A 345 1.73 -25.36 -31.30
N ARG A 346 1.10 -24.24 -30.92
CA ARG A 346 0.64 -23.23 -31.88
C ARG A 346 1.79 -22.48 -32.55
N LEU A 347 2.81 -22.05 -31.80
CA LEU A 347 3.97 -21.37 -32.38
C LEU A 347 4.74 -22.24 -33.38
N THR A 348 4.96 -23.51 -33.06
CA THR A 348 5.64 -24.46 -33.98
C THR A 348 4.82 -24.79 -35.23
N THR A 349 3.48 -24.75 -35.14
CA THR A 349 2.60 -24.91 -36.31
C THR A 349 2.61 -23.68 -37.21
N VAL A 350 2.61 -22.48 -36.61
CA VAL A 350 2.73 -21.21 -37.34
C VAL A 350 4.09 -21.10 -38.04
N GLU A 351 5.20 -21.46 -37.36
CA GLU A 351 6.52 -21.51 -38.00
C GLU A 351 6.60 -22.51 -39.17
N LYS A 352 5.95 -23.68 -39.05
CA LYS A 352 5.87 -24.65 -40.15
C LYS A 352 5.06 -24.11 -41.34
N LEU A 353 3.94 -23.43 -41.08
CA LEU A 353 3.13 -22.80 -42.13
C LEU A 353 3.90 -21.69 -42.84
N ILE A 354 4.63 -20.84 -42.10
CA ILE A 354 5.45 -19.78 -42.68
C ILE A 354 6.56 -20.38 -43.58
N ARG A 355 7.24 -21.45 -43.15
CA ARG A 355 8.27 -22.10 -43.98
C ARG A 355 7.69 -22.73 -45.25
N LEU A 356 6.49 -23.33 -45.17
CA LEU A 356 5.83 -23.91 -46.34
C LEU A 356 5.39 -22.83 -47.34
N THR A 357 4.86 -21.69 -46.87
CA THR A 357 4.49 -20.56 -47.75
C THR A 357 5.70 -19.97 -48.48
N ILE A 358 6.86 -19.90 -47.80
CA ILE A 358 8.11 -19.41 -48.40
C ILE A 358 8.65 -20.38 -49.47
N GLN A 359 8.52 -21.70 -49.27
CA GLN A 359 8.96 -22.69 -50.27
C GLN A 359 8.05 -22.79 -51.51
N THR A 360 6.80 -22.36 -51.43
CA THR A 360 5.87 -22.34 -52.59
C THR A 360 5.96 -21.09 -53.46
N GLN A 361 6.84 -20.13 -53.11
CA GLN A 361 7.06 -18.88 -53.84
C GLN A 361 8.41 -18.84 -54.59
N VAL A 362 9.10 -19.98 -54.70
CA VAL A 362 10.27 -20.24 -55.57
C VAL A 362 9.86 -21.34 -56.53
#